data_AF-M2PL42-F1
#
_entry.id   AF-M2PL42-F1
#
_cell.length_a   1.000
_cell.length_b   1.000
_cell.length_c   1.000
_cell.angle_alpha   90.00
_cell.angle_beta   90.00
_cell.angle_gamma   90.00
#
_symmetry.space_group_name_H-M   'P 1'
#
loop_
_entity.id
_entity.type
_entity.pdbx_description
1 polymer ?
#
loop_
_entity_poly.entity_id
_entity_poly.type
_entity_poly.pdbx_seq_one_letter_code
_entity_poly.pdbx_strand_id
1 'polypeptide(L)'
;MMDSSPLDTSLPAVREYVALVRLQVLTPLSLLLALASFLVCAFVLRPSLADLVHLYPSVLAPNKRVVGVYLALLFVAQIGLCVLLVVARDPHTKHLLRATAPPLIAANILAALWAPAFALQSFVPAAALQGTLLVALVFALGAGWVSGPGSWPARLFVHAPIRAFFFAPLYIGFPYCLFVALGWTWSPGEPQHFRNHAYAGAAVVLGVNILALVVIVWRHDLVGCVCASWLCAALWSVDPKAAEVWIPAAVFTALRPLALLAAWLWRRIRPRRRQPIALPPDDAEAARAQQHARAPAPEGERPAREVDVDALWG
;
A
#
# COMPACT_ATOMS: atom_id res chain seq x y z
N MET A 1 29.76 24.94 -27.33
CA MET A 1 29.96 23.96 -26.24
C MET A 1 28.70 23.11 -26.18
N MET A 2 28.70 21.98 -26.88
CA MET A 2 27.62 20.99 -26.79
C MET A 2 28.00 20.06 -25.66
N ASP A 3 27.16 19.97 -24.64
CA ASP A 3 27.31 19.05 -23.53
C ASP A 3 27.23 17.62 -24.07
N SER A 4 28.39 17.05 -24.39
CA SER A 4 28.56 15.63 -24.70
C SER A 4 28.41 14.81 -23.42
N SER A 5 27.20 14.79 -22.87
CA SER A 5 26.81 13.73 -21.95
C SER A 5 26.79 12.43 -22.77
N PRO A 6 27.52 11.36 -22.39
CA PRO A 6 27.62 10.11 -23.16
C PRO A 6 26.29 9.35 -23.27
N LEU A 7 25.20 9.90 -22.73
CA LEU A 7 23.84 9.36 -22.77
C LEU A 7 22.91 10.40 -23.39
N ASP A 8 22.38 10.10 -24.57
CA ASP A 8 21.35 10.92 -25.21
C ASP A 8 20.03 10.77 -24.45
N THR A 9 19.77 11.72 -23.55
CA THR A 9 18.54 11.78 -22.74
C THR A 9 17.34 12.35 -23.50
N SER A 10 17.48 12.68 -24.79
CA SER A 10 16.35 13.07 -25.62
C SER A 10 15.46 11.88 -26.01
N LEU A 11 16.03 10.67 -26.04
CA LEU A 11 15.30 9.44 -26.35
C LEU A 11 14.44 8.98 -25.16
N PRO A 12 13.13 8.72 -25.38
CA PRO A 12 12.22 8.32 -24.30
C PRO A 12 12.69 7.02 -23.62
N ALA A 13 13.15 6.02 -24.39
CA ALA A 13 13.64 4.75 -23.87
C ALA A 13 14.83 4.90 -22.89
N VAL A 14 15.76 5.82 -23.18
CA VAL A 14 16.91 6.10 -22.30
C VAL A 14 16.44 6.73 -20.99
N ARG A 15 15.45 7.64 -21.04
CA ARG A 15 14.84 8.22 -19.83
C ARG A 15 14.15 7.16 -18.97
N GLU A 16 13.44 6.22 -19.60
CA GLU A 16 12.78 5.14 -18.87
C GLU A 16 13.78 4.24 -18.16
N TYR A 17 14.85 3.85 -18.86
CA TYR A 17 15.92 3.04 -18.29
C TYR A 17 16.59 3.75 -17.10
N VAL A 18 16.97 5.02 -17.25
CA VAL A 18 17.59 5.80 -16.16
C VAL A 18 16.64 5.96 -14.96
N ALA A 19 15.33 6.16 -15.20
CA ALA A 19 14.34 6.23 -14.13
C ALA A 19 14.21 4.88 -13.39
N LEU A 20 14.20 3.76 -14.11
CA LEU A 20 14.18 2.41 -13.54
C LEU A 20 15.42 2.13 -12.70
N VAL A 21 16.62 2.47 -13.18
CA VAL A 21 17.87 2.30 -12.43
C VAL A 21 17.85 3.12 -11.14
N ARG A 22 17.38 4.37 -11.19
CA ARG A 22 17.24 5.21 -9.99
C ARG A 22 16.27 4.60 -8.99
N LEU A 23 15.15 4.04 -9.44
CA LEU A 23 14.18 3.37 -8.57
C LEU A 23 14.76 2.10 -7.94
N GLN A 24 15.56 1.33 -8.68
CA GLN A 24 16.22 0.12 -8.17
C GLN A 24 17.24 0.41 -7.08
N VAL A 25 17.88 1.59 -7.10
CA VAL A 25 18.80 2.01 -6.03
C VAL A 25 18.04 2.68 -4.88
N LEU A 26 17.11 3.58 -5.18
CA LEU A 26 16.47 4.43 -4.18
C LEU A 26 15.44 3.67 -3.33
N THR A 27 14.73 2.69 -3.91
CA THR A 27 13.75 1.89 -3.16
C THR A 27 14.38 1.08 -2.02
N PRO A 28 15.40 0.22 -2.26
CA PRO A 28 16.03 -0.52 -1.17
C PRO A 28 16.76 0.41 -0.19
N LEU A 29 17.36 1.50 -0.66
CA LEU A 29 18.01 2.48 0.23
C LEU A 29 16.99 3.13 1.18
N SER A 30 15.83 3.55 0.68
CA SER A 30 14.76 4.11 1.51
C SER A 30 14.22 3.11 2.54
N LEU A 31 14.10 1.84 2.14
CA LEU A 31 13.69 0.74 3.02
C LEU A 31 14.72 0.51 4.14
N LEU A 32 16.01 0.47 3.79
CA LEU A 32 17.09 0.31 4.76
C LEU A 32 17.12 1.48 5.76
N LEU A 33 16.90 2.71 5.28
CA LEU A 33 16.81 3.88 6.14
C LEU A 33 15.64 3.77 7.13
N ALA A 34 14.47 3.37 6.65
CA ALA A 34 13.31 3.12 7.51
C ALA A 34 13.60 2.01 8.54
N LEU A 35 14.09 0.87 8.09
CA LEU A 35 14.41 -0.26 8.96
C LEU A 35 15.45 0.12 10.03
N ALA A 36 16.54 0.77 9.64
CA ALA A 36 17.58 1.22 10.57
C ALA A 36 17.02 2.18 11.61
N SER A 37 16.20 3.15 11.18
CA SER A 37 15.55 4.10 12.08
C SER A 37 14.65 3.41 13.10
N PHE A 38 13.82 2.45 12.68
CA PHE A 38 12.98 1.66 13.58
C PHE A 38 13.83 0.82 14.55
N LEU A 39 14.91 0.19 14.09
CA LEU A 39 15.79 -0.62 14.94
C LEU A 39 16.51 0.24 15.99
N VAL A 40 17.02 1.41 15.61
CA VAL A 40 17.65 2.36 16.54
C VAL A 40 16.64 2.83 17.58
N CYS A 41 15.42 3.21 17.16
CA CYS A 41 14.38 3.67 18.08
C CYS A 41 13.77 2.55 18.94
N ALA A 42 13.87 1.29 18.52
CA ALA A 42 13.38 0.13 19.27
C ALA A 42 14.41 -0.40 20.28
N PHE A 43 15.70 -0.40 19.94
CA PHE A 43 16.73 -1.11 20.72
C PHE A 43 17.80 -0.20 21.33
N VAL A 44 18.12 0.93 20.69
CA VAL A 44 19.24 1.79 21.11
C VAL A 44 18.74 2.95 21.98
N LEU A 45 17.66 3.63 21.54
CA LEU A 45 17.11 4.77 22.27
C LEU A 45 16.32 4.34 23.52
N ARG A 46 16.46 5.13 24.58
CA ARG A 46 15.69 5.02 25.82
C ARG A 46 15.04 6.38 26.13
N PRO A 47 13.72 6.43 26.34
CA PRO A 47 12.75 5.35 26.21
C PRO A 47 12.65 4.83 24.75
N SER A 48 12.44 3.52 24.59
CA SER A 48 12.20 2.94 23.25
C SER A 48 10.79 3.26 22.75
N LEU A 49 10.50 3.02 21.47
CA LEU A 49 9.13 3.14 20.92
C LEU A 49 8.12 2.29 21.72
N ALA A 50 8.52 1.10 22.15
CA ALA A 50 7.71 0.22 22.97
C ALA A 50 7.47 0.79 24.38
N ASP A 51 8.50 1.43 24.96
CA ASP A 51 8.40 2.05 26.29
C ASP A 51 7.51 3.29 26.23
N LEU A 52 7.56 4.07 25.15
CA LEU A 52 6.69 5.23 24.94
C LEU A 52 5.21 4.85 24.87
N VAL A 53 4.87 3.70 24.30
CA VAL A 53 3.48 3.20 24.33
C VAL A 53 3.00 2.91 25.75
N HIS A 54 3.91 2.53 26.64
CA HIS A 54 3.59 2.36 28.06
C HIS A 54 3.58 3.67 28.84
N LEU A 55 4.44 4.63 28.49
CA LEU A 55 4.51 5.93 29.15
C LEU A 55 3.32 6.82 28.79
N TYR A 56 2.79 6.68 27.57
CA TYR A 56 1.67 7.47 27.05
C TYR A 56 0.49 6.57 26.67
N PRO A 57 -0.10 5.84 27.64
CA PRO A 57 -1.22 4.97 27.35
C PRO A 57 -2.42 5.81 26.89
N SER A 58 -3.06 5.36 25.82
CA SER A 58 -4.26 5.96 25.25
C SER A 58 -5.29 4.88 24.96
N VAL A 59 -6.54 5.28 24.70
CA VAL A 59 -7.62 4.33 24.40
C VAL A 59 -7.27 3.53 23.13
N LEU A 60 -6.39 4.06 22.28
CA LEU A 60 -5.93 3.42 21.05
C LEU A 60 -4.55 2.75 21.16
N ALA A 61 -3.96 2.68 22.36
CA ALA A 61 -2.72 1.97 22.58
C ALA A 61 -2.87 0.48 22.23
N PRO A 62 -2.02 -0.06 21.33
CA PRO A 62 -2.10 -1.45 20.90
C PRO A 62 -1.15 -2.36 21.70
N ASN A 63 -1.28 -3.66 21.50
CA ASN A 63 -0.34 -4.63 22.02
C ASN A 63 0.98 -4.53 21.26
N LYS A 64 2.00 -3.96 21.91
CA LYS A 64 3.33 -3.72 21.33
C LYS A 64 3.96 -4.95 20.70
N ARG A 65 3.73 -6.16 21.24
CA ARG A 65 4.30 -7.40 20.70
C ARG A 65 3.64 -7.78 19.37
N VAL A 66 2.31 -7.71 19.32
CA VAL A 66 1.52 -8.04 18.13
C VAL A 66 1.79 -7.06 16.99
N VAL A 67 1.92 -5.77 17.31
CA VAL A 67 2.32 -4.74 16.33
C VAL A 67 3.78 -4.92 15.89
N GLY A 68 4.68 -5.27 16.81
CA GLY A 68 6.08 -5.54 16.47
C GLY A 68 6.22 -6.69 15.45
N VAL A 69 5.49 -7.79 15.63
CA VAL A 69 5.45 -8.89 14.66
C VAL A 69 4.87 -8.43 13.32
N TYR A 70 3.80 -7.63 13.34
CA TYR A 70 3.23 -7.05 12.12
C TYR A 70 4.25 -6.22 11.33
N LEU A 71 4.98 -5.33 12.02
CA LEU A 71 6.01 -4.49 11.40
C LEU A 71 7.18 -5.32 10.87
N ALA A 72 7.60 -6.36 11.57
CA ALA A 72 8.64 -7.27 11.09
C ALA A 72 8.22 -7.96 9.78
N LEU A 73 7.00 -8.51 9.72
CA LEU A 73 6.45 -9.12 8.51
C LEU A 73 6.30 -8.10 7.38
N LEU A 74 5.92 -6.86 7.70
CA LEU A 74 5.86 -5.76 6.74
C LEU A 74 7.23 -5.48 6.11
N PHE A 75 8.29 -5.36 6.92
CA PHE A 75 9.64 -5.14 6.39
C PHE A 75 10.12 -6.31 5.55
N VAL A 76 9.83 -7.56 5.94
CA VAL A 76 10.13 -8.75 5.11
C VAL A 76 9.39 -8.68 3.76
N ALA A 77 8.11 -8.29 3.75
CA ALA A 77 7.35 -8.14 2.52
C ALA A 77 7.91 -7.02 1.62
N GLN A 78 8.39 -5.92 2.20
CA GLN A 78 9.04 -4.85 1.46
C GLN A 78 10.40 -5.26 0.88
N ILE A 79 11.19 -6.09 1.59
CA ILE A 79 12.40 -6.70 1.02
C ILE A 79 12.03 -7.56 -0.20
N GLY A 80 10.97 -8.36 -0.10
CA GLY A 80 10.44 -9.13 -1.23
C GLY A 80 10.07 -8.26 -2.44
N LEU A 81 9.50 -7.08 -2.21
CA LEU A 81 9.22 -6.10 -3.26
C LEU A 81 10.51 -5.55 -3.89
N CYS A 82 11.55 -5.26 -3.10
CA CYS A 82 12.85 -4.85 -3.63
C CYS A 82 13.50 -5.94 -4.50
N VAL A 83 13.39 -7.21 -4.10
CA VAL A 83 13.87 -8.33 -4.93
C VAL A 83 13.08 -8.42 -6.23
N LEU A 84 11.75 -8.25 -6.18
CA LEU A 84 10.89 -8.26 -7.37
C LEU A 84 11.27 -7.13 -8.34
N LEU A 85 11.64 -5.95 -7.86
CA LEU A 85 12.11 -4.82 -8.68
C LEU A 85 13.35 -5.15 -9.53
N VAL A 86 14.19 -6.06 -9.07
CA VAL A 86 15.40 -6.49 -9.77
C VAL A 86 15.10 -7.67 -10.72
N VAL A 87 14.26 -8.61 -10.28
CA VAL A 87 14.00 -9.87 -11.01
C VAL A 87 12.92 -9.72 -12.08
N ALA A 88 12.00 -8.77 -11.95
CA ALA A 88 10.87 -8.62 -12.87
C ALA A 88 11.32 -8.28 -14.30
N ARG A 89 11.11 -9.23 -15.21
CA ARG A 89 11.39 -9.06 -16.65
C ARG A 89 10.17 -8.54 -17.43
N ASP A 90 8.97 -8.81 -16.92
CA ASP A 90 7.70 -8.47 -17.55
C ASP A 90 7.46 -6.94 -17.63
N PRO A 91 7.19 -6.38 -18.83
CA PRO A 91 6.99 -4.94 -19.02
C PRO A 91 5.79 -4.39 -18.24
N HIS A 92 4.71 -5.17 -18.09
CA HIS A 92 3.55 -4.75 -17.31
C HIS A 92 3.91 -4.59 -15.82
N THR A 93 4.67 -5.54 -15.28
CA THR A 93 5.15 -5.47 -13.88
C THR A 93 6.09 -4.28 -13.69
N LYS A 94 6.96 -3.97 -14.66
CA LYS A 94 7.84 -2.79 -14.61
C LYS A 94 7.06 -1.47 -14.60
N HIS A 95 6.01 -1.35 -15.42
CA HIS A 95 5.15 -0.17 -15.42
C HIS A 95 4.46 0.04 -14.06
N LEU A 96 3.88 -1.03 -13.50
CA LEU A 96 3.25 -0.99 -12.17
C LEU A 96 4.25 -0.58 -11.08
N LEU A 97 5.45 -1.14 -11.11
CA LEU A 97 6.52 -0.82 -10.17
C LEU A 97 6.97 0.65 -10.31
N ARG A 98 7.11 1.15 -11.53
CA ARG A 98 7.47 2.56 -11.79
C ARG A 98 6.43 3.54 -11.24
N ALA A 99 5.15 3.20 -11.34
CA ALA A 99 4.07 4.04 -10.81
C ALA A 99 3.99 4.01 -9.27
N THR A 100 4.27 2.85 -8.66
CA THR A 100 4.08 2.64 -7.21
C THR A 100 5.33 2.92 -6.37
N ALA A 101 6.53 2.82 -6.96
CA ALA A 101 7.78 2.97 -6.23
C ALA A 101 8.05 4.40 -5.71
N PRO A 102 7.83 5.50 -6.48
CA PRO A 102 8.05 6.85 -5.97
C PRO A 102 7.29 7.19 -4.68
N PRO A 103 5.96 6.95 -4.57
CA PRO A 103 5.26 7.22 -3.32
C PRO A 103 5.62 6.23 -2.21
N LEU A 104 6.04 5.01 -2.55
CA LEU A 104 6.56 4.07 -1.56
C LEU A 104 7.90 4.52 -0.97
N ILE A 105 8.82 5.06 -1.79
CA ILE A 105 10.07 5.66 -1.33
C ILE A 105 9.77 6.81 -0.37
N ALA A 106 8.84 7.69 -0.74
CA ALA A 106 8.40 8.79 0.13
C ALA A 106 7.81 8.25 1.44
N ALA A 107 6.97 7.21 1.40
CA ALA A 107 6.41 6.58 2.58
C ALA A 107 7.50 5.99 3.50
N ASN A 108 8.52 5.33 2.95
CA ASN A 108 9.64 4.82 3.73
C ASN A 108 10.45 5.93 4.39
N ILE A 109 10.72 7.03 3.68
CA ILE A 109 11.40 8.20 4.27
C ILE A 109 10.56 8.82 5.39
N LEU A 110 9.26 9.02 5.16
CA LEU A 110 8.34 9.57 6.17
C LEU A 110 8.28 8.67 7.41
N ALA A 111 8.23 7.35 7.23
CA ALA A 111 8.28 6.40 8.34
C ALA A 111 9.64 6.42 9.07
N ALA A 112 10.75 6.58 8.33
CA ALA A 112 12.09 6.72 8.89
C ALA A 112 12.25 8.00 9.73
N LEU A 113 11.61 9.10 9.32
CA LEU A 113 11.60 10.36 10.07
C LEU A 113 10.61 10.34 11.24
N TRP A 114 9.50 9.62 11.09
CA TRP A 114 8.49 9.50 12.12
C TRP A 114 9.03 8.80 13.38
N ALA A 115 9.73 7.66 13.22
CA ALA A 115 10.22 6.89 14.35
C ALA A 115 11.05 7.73 15.36
N PRO A 116 12.07 8.50 14.94
CA PRO A 116 12.84 9.34 15.84
C PRO A 116 12.04 10.56 16.33
N ALA A 117 11.19 11.16 15.50
CA ALA A 117 10.31 12.25 15.95
C ALA A 117 9.40 11.80 17.10
N PHE A 118 8.84 10.59 17.01
CA PHE A 118 8.05 10.00 18.08
C PHE A 118 8.93 9.61 19.29
N ALA A 119 10.09 9.00 19.05
CA ALA A 119 11.05 8.63 20.09
C ALA A 119 11.53 9.83 20.94
N LEU A 120 11.75 10.97 20.28
CA LEU A 120 12.13 12.25 20.89
C LEU A 120 10.93 13.01 21.46
N GLN A 121 9.76 12.37 21.59
CA GLN A 121 8.53 12.94 22.14
C GLN A 121 8.03 14.20 21.41
N SER A 122 8.44 14.40 20.15
CA SER A 122 7.93 15.45 19.28
C SER A 122 6.59 15.02 18.67
N PHE A 123 5.55 14.91 19.52
CA PHE A 123 4.29 14.25 19.15
C PHE A 123 3.51 14.96 18.05
N VAL A 124 3.52 16.30 18.01
CA VAL A 124 2.84 17.05 16.94
C VAL A 124 3.52 16.81 15.58
N PRO A 125 4.86 16.96 15.43
CA PRO A 125 5.56 16.54 14.22
C PRO A 125 5.35 15.06 13.88
N ALA A 126 5.34 14.16 14.86
CA ALA A 126 5.13 12.74 14.62
C ALA A 126 3.72 12.45 14.08
N ALA A 127 2.68 13.10 14.61
CA ALA A 127 1.32 12.99 14.09
C ALA A 127 1.21 13.56 12.66
N ALA A 128 1.84 14.70 12.37
CA ALA A 128 1.89 15.27 11.03
C ALA A 128 2.62 14.38 10.01
N LEU A 129 3.72 13.74 10.42
CA LEU A 129 4.44 12.76 9.60
C LEU A 129 3.59 11.52 9.32
N GLN A 130 2.85 11.02 10.32
CA GLN A 130 1.90 9.90 10.10
C GLN A 130 0.75 10.27 9.17
N GLY A 131 0.22 11.49 9.27
CA GLY A 131 -0.81 11.98 8.35
C GLY A 131 -0.29 12.06 6.92
N THR A 132 0.90 12.65 6.72
CA THR A 132 1.56 12.72 5.41
C THR A 132 1.90 11.34 4.87
N LEU A 133 2.36 10.42 5.73
CA LEU A 133 2.61 9.02 5.38
C LEU A 133 1.34 8.34 4.86
N LEU A 134 0.21 8.55 5.53
CA LEU A 134 -1.08 7.99 5.11
C LEU A 134 -1.48 8.53 3.73
N VAL A 135 -1.31 9.84 3.47
CA VAL A 135 -1.59 10.45 2.16
C VAL A 135 -0.69 9.86 1.07
N ALA A 136 0.62 9.71 1.34
CA ALA A 136 1.55 9.09 0.39
C ALA A 136 1.16 7.64 0.07
N LEU A 137 0.68 6.88 1.06
CA LEU A 137 0.23 5.50 0.87
C LEU A 137 -1.12 5.41 0.13
N VAL A 138 -2.04 6.35 0.35
CA VAL A 138 -3.26 6.48 -0.48
C VAL A 138 -2.88 6.73 -1.93
N PHE A 139 -1.92 7.62 -2.19
CA PHE A 139 -1.41 7.87 -3.53
C PHE A 139 -0.75 6.63 -4.14
N ALA A 140 0.06 5.89 -3.36
CA ALA A 140 0.67 4.63 -3.81
C ALA A 140 -0.38 3.57 -4.21
N LEU A 141 -1.46 3.44 -3.41
CA LEU A 141 -2.57 2.55 -3.72
C LEU A 141 -3.30 2.98 -5.00
N GLY A 142 -3.58 4.29 -5.14
CA GLY A 142 -4.21 4.86 -6.33
C GLY A 142 -3.37 4.66 -7.60
N ALA A 143 -2.08 4.92 -7.54
CA ALA A 143 -1.14 4.68 -8.64
C ALA A 143 -1.11 3.20 -9.05
N GLY A 144 -1.14 2.30 -8.07
CA GLY A 144 -1.25 0.86 -8.32
C GLY A 144 -2.57 0.45 -8.97
N TRP A 145 -3.66 1.19 -8.75
CA TRP A 145 -4.95 0.91 -9.40
C TRP A 145 -5.00 1.40 -10.84
N VAL A 146 -4.49 2.61 -11.11
CA VAL A 146 -4.45 3.19 -12.46
C VAL A 146 -3.56 2.35 -13.40
N SER A 147 -2.50 1.76 -12.87
CA SER A 147 -1.53 0.97 -13.65
C SER A 147 -2.05 -0.41 -14.11
N GLY A 148 -3.27 -0.80 -13.72
CA GLY A 148 -3.88 -2.05 -14.14
C GLY A 148 -3.39 -3.31 -13.41
N PRO A 149 -4.11 -4.43 -13.54
CA PRO A 149 -3.76 -5.68 -12.87
C PRO A 149 -2.57 -6.37 -13.55
N GLY A 150 -1.41 -6.35 -12.91
CA GLY A 150 -0.25 -7.12 -13.38
C GLY A 150 -0.43 -8.63 -13.30
N SER A 151 0.64 -9.36 -13.63
CA SER A 151 0.72 -10.82 -13.46
C SER A 151 0.31 -11.23 -12.04
N TRP A 152 -0.21 -12.46 -11.86
CA TRP A 152 -0.61 -12.97 -10.54
C TRP A 152 0.46 -12.77 -9.44
N PRO A 153 1.76 -13.07 -9.66
CA PRO A 153 2.78 -12.83 -8.64
C PRO A 153 3.02 -11.34 -8.40
N ALA A 154 3.00 -10.50 -9.44
CA ALA A 154 3.12 -9.05 -9.28
C ALA A 154 1.96 -8.46 -8.45
N ARG A 155 0.74 -8.98 -8.65
CA ARG A 155 -0.42 -8.54 -7.85
C ARG A 155 -0.25 -8.86 -6.37
N LEU A 156 0.34 -9.99 -6.02
CA LEU A 156 0.58 -10.34 -4.62
C LEU A 156 1.75 -9.52 -4.04
N PHE A 157 2.92 -9.59 -4.67
CA PHE A 157 4.15 -9.03 -4.11
C PHE A 157 4.26 -7.50 -4.21
N VAL A 158 3.54 -6.84 -5.13
CA VAL A 158 3.50 -5.37 -5.19
C VAL A 158 2.40 -4.81 -4.29
N HIS A 159 1.17 -5.29 -4.45
CA HIS A 159 0.06 -4.70 -3.69
C HIS A 159 0.05 -5.13 -2.22
N ALA A 160 0.51 -6.33 -1.87
CA ALA A 160 0.47 -6.77 -0.48
C ALA A 160 1.31 -5.90 0.47
N PRO A 161 2.61 -5.63 0.21
CA PRO A 161 3.39 -4.78 1.10
C PRO A 161 2.87 -3.34 1.14
N ILE A 162 2.41 -2.77 0.03
CA ILE A 162 1.85 -1.41 0.00
C ILE A 162 0.56 -1.34 0.84
N ARG A 163 -0.33 -2.34 0.70
CA ARG A 163 -1.56 -2.42 1.51
C ARG A 163 -1.24 -2.64 2.98
N ALA A 164 -0.35 -3.58 3.30
CA ALA A 164 0.07 -3.81 4.68
C ALA A 164 0.69 -2.54 5.28
N PHE A 165 1.49 -1.80 4.51
CA PHE A 165 2.06 -0.54 4.95
C PHE A 165 0.98 0.52 5.16
N PHE A 166 -0.05 0.59 4.31
CA PHE A 166 -1.19 1.49 4.46
C PHE A 166 -2.04 1.21 5.70
N PHE A 167 -2.30 -0.06 6.01
CA PHE A 167 -3.13 -0.43 7.15
C PHE A 167 -2.51 -0.06 8.51
N ALA A 168 -1.18 -0.12 8.65
CA ALA A 168 -0.47 0.24 9.89
C ALA A 168 -0.75 1.67 10.40
N PRO A 169 -0.49 2.75 9.62
CA PRO A 169 -0.80 4.12 10.01
C PRO A 169 -2.31 4.34 10.09
N LEU A 170 -3.11 3.75 9.21
CA LEU A 170 -4.57 3.95 9.21
C LEU A 170 -5.21 3.47 10.52
N TYR A 171 -4.84 2.29 11.01
CA TYR A 171 -5.48 1.67 12.18
C TYR A 171 -4.85 2.09 13.50
N ILE A 172 -3.52 2.20 13.52
CA ILE A 172 -2.77 2.40 14.76
C ILE A 172 -1.96 3.67 14.68
N GLY A 173 -1.02 3.76 13.72
CA GLY A 173 0.02 4.80 13.73
C GLY A 173 -0.52 6.22 13.82
N PHE A 174 -1.37 6.63 12.88
CA PHE A 174 -1.94 7.97 12.85
C PHE A 174 -2.93 8.23 14.01
N PRO A 175 -3.96 7.40 14.23
CA PRO A 175 -4.87 7.61 15.35
C PRO A 175 -4.18 7.69 16.72
N TYR A 176 -3.22 6.81 16.96
CA TYR A 176 -2.47 6.80 18.21
C TYR A 176 -1.60 8.05 18.35
N CYS A 177 -0.83 8.42 17.33
CA CYS A 177 -0.02 9.64 17.37
C CYS A 177 -0.88 10.89 17.58
N LEU A 178 -2.07 10.95 16.97
CA LEU A 178 -3.00 12.05 17.14
C LEU A 178 -3.50 12.14 18.59
N PHE A 179 -3.89 11.02 19.20
CA PHE A 179 -4.35 10.99 20.58
C PHE A 179 -3.25 11.43 21.56
N VAL A 180 -2.02 10.95 21.36
CA VAL A 180 -0.87 11.37 22.17
C VAL A 180 -0.58 12.86 21.97
N ALA A 181 -0.60 13.36 20.73
CA ALA A 181 -0.38 14.77 20.44
C ALA A 181 -1.47 15.70 21.04
N LEU A 182 -2.71 15.23 21.13
CA LEU A 182 -3.81 15.95 21.78
C LEU A 182 -3.79 15.85 23.31
N GLY A 183 -2.86 15.08 23.88
CA GLY A 183 -2.81 14.82 25.33
C GLY A 183 -3.96 13.92 25.81
N TRP A 184 -4.60 13.18 24.91
CA TRP A 184 -5.67 12.20 25.24
C TRP A 184 -5.06 10.87 25.72
N THR A 185 -4.18 11.00 26.71
CA THR A 185 -3.45 9.92 27.39
C THR A 185 -3.74 10.00 28.89
N TRP A 186 -3.44 8.94 29.62
CA TRP A 186 -3.51 8.96 31.10
C TRP A 186 -2.17 8.59 31.71
N SER A 187 -2.00 8.89 33.00
CA SER A 187 -0.82 8.47 33.74
C SER A 187 -0.82 6.95 33.90
N PRO A 188 0.28 6.24 33.63
CA PRO A 188 0.37 4.79 33.86
C PRO A 188 0.08 4.37 35.30
N GLY A 189 0.27 5.27 36.27
CA GLY A 189 -0.05 5.05 37.69
C GLY A 189 -1.53 5.19 38.05
N GLU A 190 -2.37 5.70 37.13
CA GLU A 190 -3.79 5.97 37.35
C GLU A 190 -4.66 5.25 36.30
N PRO A 191 -4.68 3.91 36.30
CA PRO A 191 -5.37 3.12 35.28
C PRO A 191 -6.90 3.33 35.30
N GLN A 192 -7.47 3.89 36.37
CA GLN A 192 -8.90 4.21 36.46
C GLN A 192 -9.40 5.17 35.35
N HIS A 193 -8.50 5.94 34.74
CA HIS A 193 -8.82 6.90 33.69
C HIS A 193 -8.85 6.32 32.27
N PHE A 194 -8.77 4.99 32.11
CA PHE A 194 -8.79 4.32 30.81
C PHE A 194 -10.05 4.58 29.96
N ARG A 195 -11.16 5.00 30.59
CA ARG A 195 -12.41 5.37 29.91
C ARG A 195 -12.43 6.82 29.41
N ASN A 196 -11.45 7.65 29.79
CA ASN A 196 -11.36 9.01 29.30
C ASN A 196 -11.20 8.99 27.78
N HIS A 197 -12.03 9.77 27.07
CA HIS A 197 -12.02 9.85 25.61
C HIS A 197 -12.36 8.51 24.91
N ALA A 198 -12.98 7.55 25.61
CA ALA A 198 -13.35 6.25 25.05
C ALA A 198 -14.28 6.38 23.83
N TYR A 199 -15.23 7.31 23.85
CA TYR A 199 -16.13 7.57 22.72
C TYR A 199 -15.42 8.14 21.49
N ALA A 200 -14.40 8.98 21.68
CA ALA A 200 -13.58 9.47 20.57
C ALA A 200 -12.78 8.32 19.95
N GLY A 201 -12.18 7.47 20.79
CA GLY A 201 -11.51 6.25 20.34
C GLY A 201 -12.46 5.31 19.59
N ALA A 202 -13.67 5.13 20.12
CA ALA A 202 -14.71 4.29 19.52
C ALA A 202 -15.15 4.82 18.15
N ALA A 203 -15.34 6.13 18.01
CA ALA A 203 -15.69 6.76 16.74
C ALA A 203 -14.62 6.53 15.68
N VAL A 204 -13.33 6.70 16.03
CA VAL A 204 -12.21 6.46 15.11
C VAL A 204 -12.14 4.98 14.71
N VAL A 205 -12.20 4.07 15.69
CA VAL A 205 -12.15 2.62 15.43
C VAL A 205 -13.32 2.23 14.55
N LEU A 206 -14.55 2.60 14.90
CA LEU A 206 -15.74 2.27 14.13
C LEU A 206 -15.66 2.83 12.70
N GLY A 207 -15.27 4.10 12.53
CA GLY A 207 -15.15 4.73 11.21
C GLY A 207 -14.13 4.04 10.31
N VAL A 208 -12.93 3.78 10.83
CA VAL A 208 -11.87 3.07 10.09
C VAL A 208 -12.28 1.63 9.77
N ASN A 209 -12.96 0.95 10.70
CA ASN A 209 -13.40 -0.43 10.54
C ASN A 209 -14.52 -0.57 9.49
N ILE A 210 -15.52 0.31 9.51
CA ILE A 210 -16.61 0.35 8.51
C ILE A 210 -16.03 0.63 7.13
N LEU A 211 -15.20 1.68 7.00
CA LEU A 211 -14.58 2.05 5.73
C LEU A 211 -13.76 0.89 5.15
N ALA A 212 -12.92 0.27 5.97
CA ALA A 212 -12.12 -0.87 5.54
C ALA A 212 -12.99 -2.08 5.17
N LEU A 213 -14.05 -2.37 5.92
CA LEU A 213 -14.97 -3.47 5.61
C LEU A 213 -15.61 -3.28 4.23
N VAL A 214 -16.10 -2.07 3.94
CA VAL A 214 -16.69 -1.72 2.63
C VAL A 214 -15.67 -1.95 1.52
N VAL A 215 -14.45 -1.43 1.66
CA VAL A 215 -13.39 -1.60 0.67
C VAL A 215 -13.02 -3.08 0.48
N ILE A 216 -12.84 -3.82 1.58
CA ILE A 216 -12.46 -5.24 1.57
C ILE A 216 -13.53 -6.09 0.87
N VAL A 217 -14.81 -5.90 1.21
CA VAL A 217 -15.92 -6.65 0.61
C VAL A 217 -16.08 -6.29 -0.87
N TRP A 218 -16.06 -5.00 -1.19
CA TRP A 218 -16.25 -4.55 -2.58
C TRP A 218 -15.11 -5.00 -3.50
N ARG A 219 -13.86 -4.95 -3.02
CA ARG A 219 -12.67 -5.31 -3.81
C ARG A 219 -12.26 -6.77 -3.66
N HIS A 220 -12.89 -7.54 -2.79
CA HIS A 220 -12.44 -8.87 -2.37
C HIS A 220 -10.96 -8.88 -1.93
N ASP A 221 -10.57 -7.90 -1.11
CA ASP A 221 -9.19 -7.70 -0.70
C ASP A 221 -8.79 -8.62 0.45
N LEU A 222 -8.23 -9.79 0.13
CA LEU A 222 -7.75 -10.74 1.12
C LEU A 222 -6.60 -10.18 1.98
N VAL A 223 -5.66 -9.46 1.37
CA VAL A 223 -4.52 -8.90 2.12
C VAL A 223 -5.01 -7.84 3.09
N GLY A 224 -5.88 -6.94 2.63
CA GLY A 224 -6.51 -5.95 3.49
C GLY A 224 -7.32 -6.57 4.63
N CYS A 225 -8.01 -7.68 4.36
CA CYS A 225 -8.71 -8.45 5.39
C CYS A 225 -7.77 -8.97 6.48
N VAL A 226 -6.66 -9.60 6.09
CA VAL A 226 -5.67 -10.14 7.04
C VAL A 226 -5.03 -9.01 7.84
N CYS A 227 -4.57 -7.94 7.17
CA CYS A 227 -3.93 -6.81 7.82
C CYS A 227 -4.87 -6.09 8.80
N ALA A 228 -6.09 -5.76 8.38
CA ALA A 228 -7.06 -5.08 9.24
C ALA A 228 -7.47 -5.94 10.45
N SER A 229 -7.66 -7.25 10.25
CA SER A 229 -8.00 -8.17 11.35
C SER A 229 -6.85 -8.31 12.33
N TRP A 230 -5.60 -8.37 11.84
CA TRP A 230 -4.41 -8.42 12.68
C TRP A 230 -4.25 -7.17 13.55
N LEU A 231 -4.44 -5.99 12.97
CA LEU A 231 -4.32 -4.72 13.71
C LEU A 231 -5.48 -4.51 14.68
N CYS A 232 -6.68 -4.98 14.36
CA CYS A 232 -7.77 -5.06 15.33
C CYS A 232 -7.42 -6.02 16.48
N ALA A 233 -6.86 -7.20 16.19
CA ALA A 233 -6.37 -8.13 17.21
C ALA A 233 -5.29 -7.50 18.11
N ALA A 234 -4.37 -6.73 17.53
CA ALA A 234 -3.42 -5.96 18.30
C ALA A 234 -4.10 -4.94 19.23
N LEU A 235 -5.23 -4.36 18.82
CA LEU A 235 -5.93 -3.33 19.59
C LEU A 235 -6.74 -3.89 20.76
N TRP A 236 -7.43 -5.02 20.59
CA TRP A 236 -8.27 -5.61 21.65
C TRP A 236 -7.51 -6.57 22.58
N SER A 237 -6.29 -6.97 22.23
CA SER A 237 -5.44 -7.87 23.05
C SER A 237 -4.64 -7.17 24.16
N VAL A 238 -5.01 -5.94 24.54
CA VAL A 238 -4.42 -5.19 25.66
C VAL A 238 -5.49 -4.95 26.70
N ASP A 239 -5.18 -5.29 27.95
CA ASP A 239 -6.02 -5.01 29.11
C ASP A 239 -5.35 -3.96 30.02
N PRO A 240 -6.11 -3.08 30.70
CA PRO A 240 -7.57 -2.88 30.56
C PRO A 240 -7.92 -2.02 29.32
N LYS A 241 -9.05 -2.34 28.67
CA LYS A 241 -9.56 -1.60 27.50
C LYS A 241 -11.00 -1.14 27.75
N ALA A 242 -11.32 0.09 27.32
CA ALA A 242 -12.68 0.59 27.32
C ALA A 242 -13.57 -0.28 26.41
N ALA A 243 -14.73 -0.71 26.93
CA ALA A 243 -15.65 -1.59 26.21
C ALA A 243 -16.08 -1.00 24.86
N GLU A 244 -16.20 0.33 24.81
CA GLU A 244 -16.57 1.12 23.64
C GLU A 244 -15.57 0.96 22.48
N VAL A 245 -14.30 0.66 22.76
CA VAL A 245 -13.26 0.38 21.76
C VAL A 245 -13.00 -1.13 21.59
N TRP A 246 -13.04 -1.87 22.69
CA TRP A 246 -12.78 -3.31 22.69
C TRP A 246 -13.82 -4.08 21.87
N ILE A 247 -15.12 -3.81 22.08
CA ILE A 247 -16.22 -4.50 21.39
C ILE A 247 -16.11 -4.34 19.87
N PRO A 248 -16.05 -3.13 19.29
CA PRO A 248 -15.94 -3.00 17.83
C PRO A 248 -14.65 -3.64 17.30
N ALA A 249 -13.50 -3.46 17.97
CA ALA A 249 -12.26 -4.09 17.53
C ALA A 249 -12.37 -5.62 17.47
N ALA A 250 -12.96 -6.26 18.48
CA ALA A 250 -13.18 -7.71 18.53
C ALA A 250 -14.18 -8.16 17.45
N VAL A 251 -15.35 -7.52 17.37
CA VAL A 251 -16.40 -7.85 16.40
C VAL A 251 -15.88 -7.76 14.97
N PHE A 252 -15.19 -6.67 14.61
CA PHE A 252 -14.68 -6.51 13.25
C PHE A 252 -13.50 -7.44 12.93
N THR A 253 -12.78 -7.96 13.93
CA THR A 253 -11.77 -9.02 13.71
C THR A 253 -12.41 -10.27 13.12
N ALA A 254 -13.59 -10.66 13.61
CA ALA A 254 -14.33 -11.83 13.11
C ALA A 254 -15.25 -11.50 11.91
N LEU A 255 -15.85 -10.31 11.88
CA LEU A 255 -16.83 -9.93 10.86
C LEU A 255 -16.20 -9.84 9.46
N ARG A 256 -14.96 -9.35 9.34
CA ARG A 256 -14.28 -9.21 8.04
C ARG A 256 -14.10 -10.52 7.28
N PRO A 257 -13.49 -11.58 7.85
CA PRO A 257 -13.33 -12.84 7.13
C PRO A 257 -14.69 -13.46 6.79
N LEU A 258 -15.68 -13.34 7.66
CA LEU A 258 -17.05 -13.81 7.39
C LEU A 258 -17.71 -13.04 6.25
N ALA A 259 -17.60 -11.71 6.22
CA ALA A 259 -18.14 -10.87 5.16
C ALA A 259 -17.46 -11.14 3.82
N LEU A 260 -16.13 -11.36 3.82
CA LEU A 260 -15.38 -11.71 2.63
C LEU A 260 -15.80 -13.08 2.10
N LEU A 261 -15.99 -14.06 2.99
CA LEU A 261 -16.48 -15.39 2.63
C LEU A 261 -17.90 -15.34 2.07
N ALA A 262 -18.80 -14.58 2.71
CA ALA A 262 -20.16 -14.37 2.23
C ALA A 262 -20.19 -13.71 0.85
N ALA A 263 -19.37 -12.68 0.63
CA ALA A 263 -19.24 -12.02 -0.67
C ALA A 263 -18.67 -12.94 -1.74
N TRP A 264 -17.70 -13.79 -1.39
CA TRP A 264 -17.15 -14.81 -2.29
C TRP A 264 -18.20 -15.86 -2.66
N LEU A 265 -18.95 -16.37 -1.68
CA LEU A 265 -20.01 -17.36 -1.90
C LEU A 265 -21.15 -16.78 -2.74
N TRP A 266 -21.55 -15.54 -2.47
CA TRP A 266 -22.56 -14.81 -3.26
C TRP A 266 -22.18 -14.71 -4.73
N ARG A 267 -20.91 -14.44 -5.05
CA ARG A 267 -20.42 -14.42 -6.43
C ARG A 267 -20.42 -15.78 -7.11
N ARG A 268 -20.25 -16.86 -6.35
CA ARG A 268 -20.26 -18.22 -6.88
C ARG A 268 -21.67 -18.69 -7.20
N ILE A 269 -22.64 -18.34 -6.37
CA ILE A 269 -24.05 -18.74 -6.51
C ILE A 269 -24.78 -17.86 -7.53
N ARG A 270 -24.44 -16.57 -7.62
CA ARG A 270 -25.11 -15.67 -8.55
C ARG A 270 -24.78 -16.09 -9.99
N PRO A 271 -25.79 -16.42 -10.82
CA PRO A 271 -25.55 -16.76 -12.21
C PRO A 271 -24.80 -15.60 -12.86
N ARG A 272 -23.69 -15.92 -13.56
CA ARG A 272 -22.99 -14.94 -14.40
C ARG A 272 -24.06 -14.34 -15.30
N ARG A 273 -24.44 -13.08 -15.07
CA ARG A 273 -25.26 -12.33 -16.03
C ARG A 273 -24.57 -12.53 -17.37
N ARG A 274 -25.27 -13.19 -18.30
CA ARG A 274 -24.81 -13.44 -19.66
C ARG A 274 -24.15 -12.14 -20.12
N GLN A 275 -22.85 -12.17 -20.37
CA GLN A 275 -22.20 -11.07 -21.05
C GLN A 275 -22.99 -10.83 -22.34
N PRO A 276 -23.16 -9.58 -22.80
CA PRO A 276 -23.73 -9.33 -24.10
C PRO A 276 -22.96 -10.21 -25.07
N ILE A 277 -23.67 -11.14 -25.72
CA ILE A 277 -23.09 -11.97 -26.77
C ILE A 277 -22.63 -10.95 -27.81
N ALA A 278 -21.31 -10.76 -27.92
CA ALA A 278 -20.77 -10.04 -29.05
C ALA A 278 -21.20 -10.84 -30.27
N LEU A 279 -22.16 -10.31 -31.02
CA LEU A 279 -22.49 -10.85 -32.33
C LEU A 279 -21.19 -10.89 -33.14
N PRO A 280 -20.90 -11.99 -33.84
CA PRO A 280 -19.87 -11.99 -34.86
C PRO A 280 -20.10 -10.77 -35.76
N PRO A 281 -19.05 -10.03 -36.17
CA PRO A 281 -19.22 -8.92 -37.10
C PRO A 281 -19.96 -9.45 -38.33
N ASP A 282 -21.04 -8.77 -38.73
CA ASP A 282 -21.82 -9.16 -39.90
C ASP A 282 -20.86 -9.33 -41.09
N ASP A 283 -20.95 -10.45 -41.82
CA ASP A 283 -20.07 -10.79 -42.94
C ASP A 283 -19.98 -9.68 -44.01
N ALA A 284 -20.96 -8.77 -44.04
CA ALA A 284 -20.99 -7.57 -44.88
C ALA A 284 -19.89 -6.55 -44.53
N GLU A 285 -19.50 -6.39 -43.26
CA GLU A 285 -18.42 -5.47 -42.86
C GLU A 285 -17.04 -6.09 -43.10
N ALA A 286 -16.89 -7.41 -42.89
CA ALA A 286 -15.68 -8.15 -43.23
C ALA A 286 -15.43 -8.17 -44.75
N ALA A 287 -16.49 -8.32 -45.56
CA ALA A 287 -16.41 -8.24 -47.01
C ALA A 287 -16.04 -6.82 -47.50
N ARG A 288 -16.56 -5.76 -46.85
CA ARG A 288 -16.19 -4.37 -47.16
C ARG A 288 -14.74 -4.05 -46.80
N ALA A 289 -14.25 -4.56 -45.67
CA ALA A 289 -12.85 -4.42 -45.25
C ALA A 289 -11.89 -5.17 -46.21
N GLN A 290 -12.27 -6.36 -46.66
CA GLN A 290 -11.51 -7.10 -47.68
C GLN A 290 -11.58 -6.45 -49.07
N GLN A 291 -12.70 -5.81 -49.44
CA GLN A 291 -12.80 -5.06 -50.69
C GLN A 291 -11.95 -3.78 -50.68
N HIS A 292 -11.82 -3.09 -49.55
CA HIS A 292 -10.89 -1.96 -49.42
C HIS A 292 -9.42 -2.40 -49.42
N ALA A 293 -9.11 -3.61 -48.95
CA ALA A 293 -7.76 -4.18 -49.02
C ALA A 293 -7.37 -4.71 -50.42
N ARG A 294 -8.33 -4.82 -51.36
CA ARG A 294 -8.13 -5.41 -52.70
C ARG A 294 -8.20 -4.40 -53.85
N ALA A 295 -8.35 -3.11 -53.56
CA ALA A 295 -8.18 -2.07 -54.57
C ALA A 295 -6.69 -2.00 -54.96
N PRO A 296 -6.35 -2.10 -56.25
CA PRO A 296 -4.96 -1.96 -56.69
C PRO A 296 -4.52 -0.52 -56.42
N ALA A 297 -3.53 -0.36 -55.55
CA ALA A 297 -2.85 0.90 -55.34
C ALA A 297 -2.18 1.34 -56.66
N PRO A 298 -2.27 2.62 -57.07
CA PRO A 298 -1.48 3.11 -58.18
C PRO A 298 0.01 2.95 -57.85
N GLU A 299 0.76 2.34 -58.76
CA GLU A 299 2.22 2.17 -58.69
C GLU A 299 2.87 3.54 -58.47
N GLY A 300 3.41 3.80 -57.27
CA GLY A 300 4.09 5.07 -57.03
C GLY A 300 4.70 5.33 -55.66
N GLU A 301 4.17 4.78 -54.56
CA GLU A 301 4.69 5.10 -53.22
C GLU A 301 4.87 3.85 -52.37
N ARG A 302 6.13 3.51 -52.09
CA ARG A 302 6.50 2.54 -51.05
C ARG A 302 6.26 3.20 -49.69
N PRO A 303 5.33 2.72 -48.84
CA PRO A 303 5.27 3.18 -47.47
C PRO A 303 6.50 2.68 -46.72
N ALA A 304 7.07 3.56 -45.88
CA ALA A 304 8.22 3.28 -45.06
C ALA A 304 7.98 2.00 -44.23
N ARG A 305 8.83 1.00 -44.45
CA ARG A 305 8.89 -0.20 -43.62
C ARG A 305 9.26 0.23 -42.21
N GLU A 306 8.33 0.10 -41.27
CA GLU A 306 8.64 0.21 -39.84
C GLU A 306 9.72 -0.82 -39.53
N VAL A 307 10.89 -0.33 -39.16
CA VAL A 307 12.03 -1.17 -38.76
C VAL A 307 11.68 -1.73 -37.40
N ASP A 308 11.53 -3.06 -37.34
CA ASP A 308 11.31 -3.80 -36.11
C ASP A 308 12.52 -3.64 -35.19
N VAL A 309 12.39 -2.77 -34.19
CA VAL A 309 13.47 -2.37 -33.28
C VAL A 309 13.88 -3.53 -32.36
N ASP A 310 12.98 -4.50 -32.17
CA ASP A 310 13.21 -5.69 -31.35
C ASP A 310 14.16 -6.70 -32.03
N ALA A 311 14.36 -6.60 -33.34
CA ALA A 311 15.32 -7.42 -34.08
C ALA A 311 16.78 -6.90 -33.98
N LEU A 312 16.98 -5.66 -33.51
CA LEU A 312 18.31 -5.03 -33.52
C LEU A 312 19.15 -5.31 -32.27
N TRP A 313 18.56 -5.86 -31.20
CA TRP A 313 19.20 -6.03 -29.89
C TRP A 313 19.01 -7.43 -29.29
N GLY A 314 19.06 -8.46 -30.13
CA GLY A 314 19.25 -9.84 -29.68
C GLY A 314 20.53 -10.00 -28.85
#